data_AF-A0A847Y925-F1
#
_entry.id   AF-A0A847Y925-F1
#
_cell.length_a   1.000
_cell.length_b   1.000
_cell.length_c   1.000
_cell.angle_alpha   90.00
_cell.angle_beta   90.00
_cell.angle_gamma   90.00
#
_symmetry.space_group_name_H-M   'P 1'
#
loop_
_entity.id
_entity.type
_entity.pdbx_description
1 polymer ?
#
loop_
_entity_poly.entity_id
_entity_poly.type
_entity_poly.pdbx_seq_one_letter_code
_entity_poly.pdbx_strand_id
1 'polypeptide(L)'
;MMVESTAFDVRQTVLSNAFFGPAEVQGLAAAMAEDPSQFRQLRDAVGELELRDEQTPASNVRLGCCLYLLGRYPQAIAALKRGDGGALAHFYLGKCYVAVEQYDSALESFAAAKKAGYHADECAVAEAEVLRLKGDPAGALAVLDKLSGAIEQTAEYLYQRGAIVAALKANPDEVIALYERAVQVDPHHPGALFGLAVESDRRGNDDEALQLYERCVSRFPPHLGALLNLGVMYEDREDYEKAVKCYQRILESYPDHRRARLYLKDAQAAGNMVVDEDSARRHDRLAQILSTPVSNFELSVRSRNCLQKMGIHTLGDLCRCSEQELLASKNFGETSLSEIKDMLASKGLRLGQLLPERRGEPVPEEEEEPVEVGDEPILSKSVMELNLSVRARKCLARLGINTVGELIRKTGDDLLECKNFGVTSLNEVRERLRDLGLKLRGE
;
A
#
# COMPACT_ATOMS: atom_id res chain seq x y z
N MET A 1 13.94 14.12 -43.44
CA MET A 1 14.79 13.25 -42.60
C MET A 1 14.19 13.31 -41.22
N MET A 2 13.36 12.32 -40.87
CA MET A 2 12.91 12.16 -39.48
C MET A 2 14.16 11.81 -38.68
N VAL A 3 14.49 12.62 -37.69
CA VAL A 3 15.55 12.29 -36.73
C VAL A 3 15.00 11.12 -35.93
N GLU A 4 15.48 9.91 -36.21
CA GLU A 4 15.34 8.80 -35.28
C GLU A 4 15.96 9.26 -33.97
N SER A 5 15.10 9.59 -33.01
CA SER A 5 15.50 9.71 -31.61
C SER A 5 16.09 8.36 -31.22
N THR A 6 17.42 8.27 -31.13
CA THR A 6 18.09 7.08 -30.61
C THR A 6 17.54 6.81 -29.21
N ALA A 7 16.70 5.79 -29.08
CA ALA A 7 16.10 5.42 -27.80
C ALA A 7 17.21 5.19 -26.77
N PHE A 8 17.02 5.71 -25.55
CA PHE A 8 17.99 5.55 -24.47
C PHE A 8 18.13 4.06 -24.11
N ASP A 9 19.30 3.47 -24.33
CA ASP A 9 19.54 2.06 -24.05
C ASP A 9 19.89 1.86 -22.56
N VAL A 10 18.88 1.46 -21.79
CA VAL A 10 19.00 1.19 -20.35
C VAL A 10 20.02 0.09 -20.07
N ARG A 11 19.99 -1.00 -20.85
CA ARG A 11 20.84 -2.17 -20.61
C ARG A 11 22.31 -1.84 -20.91
N GLN A 12 22.58 -1.17 -22.03
CA GLN A 12 23.93 -0.71 -22.38
C GLN A 12 24.47 0.28 -21.34
N THR A 13 23.64 1.22 -20.88
CA THR A 13 24.04 2.21 -19.86
C THR A 13 24.47 1.54 -18.55
N VAL A 14 23.77 0.47 -18.13
CA VAL A 14 24.06 -0.27 -16.88
C VAL A 14 25.27 -1.19 -17.03
N LEU A 15 25.40 -1.90 -18.14
CA LEU A 15 26.37 -2.99 -18.30
C LEU A 15 27.70 -2.59 -18.95
N SER A 16 27.75 -1.42 -19.59
CA SER A 16 28.97 -0.93 -20.26
C SER A 16 30.04 -0.45 -19.28
N ASN A 17 31.26 -0.28 -19.78
CA ASN A 17 32.36 0.36 -19.05
C ASN A 17 32.49 1.86 -19.38
N ALA A 18 31.45 2.46 -19.98
CA ALA A 18 31.44 3.88 -20.33
C ALA A 18 31.39 4.78 -19.08
N PHE A 19 31.62 6.09 -19.29
CA PHE A 19 31.41 7.08 -18.24
C PHE A 19 30.00 6.97 -17.65
N PHE A 20 29.88 7.17 -16.34
CA PHE A 20 28.61 7.09 -15.63
C PHE A 20 28.56 8.19 -14.59
N GLY A 21 27.72 9.19 -14.83
CA GLY A 21 27.55 10.39 -14.04
C GLY A 21 26.08 10.76 -13.83
N PRO A 22 25.81 12.00 -13.39
CA PRO A 22 24.45 12.47 -13.11
C PRO A 22 23.51 12.35 -14.33
N ALA A 23 24.01 12.61 -15.54
CA ALA A 23 23.24 12.55 -16.77
C ALA A 23 22.75 11.13 -17.08
N GLU A 24 23.59 10.11 -16.90
CA GLU A 24 23.20 8.71 -17.11
C GLU A 24 22.16 8.26 -16.08
N VAL A 25 22.29 8.68 -14.82
CA VAL A 25 21.27 8.37 -13.80
C VAL A 25 19.93 9.05 -14.12
N GLN A 26 19.96 10.31 -14.56
CA GLN A 26 18.76 11.03 -15.00
C GLN A 26 18.14 10.39 -16.24
N GLY A 27 18.96 9.98 -17.22
CA GLY A 27 18.50 9.28 -18.42
C GLY A 27 17.84 7.94 -18.11
N LEU A 28 18.41 7.16 -17.18
CA LEU A 28 17.79 5.92 -16.68
C LEU A 28 16.44 6.20 -16.02
N ALA A 29 16.37 7.22 -15.17
CA ALA A 29 15.12 7.61 -14.51
C ALA A 29 14.04 8.06 -15.52
N ALA A 30 14.43 8.82 -16.54
CA ALA A 30 13.54 9.29 -17.60
C ALA A 30 13.04 8.13 -18.48
N ALA A 31 13.94 7.24 -18.91
CA ALA A 31 13.58 6.08 -19.73
C ALA A 31 12.54 5.18 -19.05
N MET A 32 12.65 4.97 -17.73
CA MET A 32 11.64 4.22 -16.98
C MET A 32 10.32 4.97 -16.81
N ALA A 33 10.35 6.29 -16.76
CA ALA A 33 9.14 7.10 -16.66
C ALA A 33 8.37 7.14 -17.99
N GLU A 34 9.08 7.15 -19.12
CA GLU A 34 8.49 7.10 -20.47
C GLU A 34 7.95 5.71 -20.82
N ASP A 35 8.70 4.66 -20.50
CA ASP A 35 8.32 3.27 -20.76
C ASP A 35 8.52 2.40 -19.51
N PRO A 36 7.43 2.05 -18.79
CA PRO A 36 7.50 1.17 -17.63
C PRO A 36 8.12 -0.21 -17.90
N SER A 37 8.18 -0.67 -19.15
CA SER A 37 8.85 -1.93 -19.51
C SER A 37 10.37 -1.86 -19.27
N GLN A 38 10.96 -0.67 -19.35
CA GLN A 38 12.37 -0.39 -19.11
C GLN A 38 12.77 -0.67 -17.66
N PHE A 39 11.84 -0.58 -16.70
CA PHE A 39 12.10 -0.96 -15.32
C PHE A 39 12.53 -2.43 -15.19
N ARG A 40 11.90 -3.33 -15.97
CA ARG A 40 12.30 -4.74 -16.02
C ARG A 40 13.71 -4.88 -16.58
N GLN A 41 14.03 -4.14 -17.64
CA GLN A 41 15.36 -4.16 -18.24
C GLN A 41 16.43 -3.66 -17.27
N LEU A 42 16.17 -2.58 -16.53
CA LEU A 42 17.08 -2.07 -15.50
C LEU A 42 17.30 -3.14 -14.42
N ARG A 43 16.23 -3.73 -13.91
CA ARG A 43 16.30 -4.76 -12.87
C ARG A 43 17.13 -5.97 -13.32
N ASP A 44 16.91 -6.45 -14.53
CA ASP A 44 17.61 -7.61 -15.07
C ASP A 44 19.09 -7.28 -15.36
N ALA A 45 19.39 -6.07 -15.85
CA ALA A 45 20.76 -5.59 -16.05
C ALA A 45 21.50 -5.37 -14.72
N VAL A 46 20.84 -4.86 -13.69
CA VAL A 46 21.40 -4.74 -12.34
C VAL A 46 21.73 -6.12 -11.78
N GLY A 47 20.82 -7.09 -11.92
CA GLY A 47 21.08 -8.47 -11.48
C GLY A 47 22.30 -9.10 -12.15
N GLU A 48 22.51 -8.84 -13.45
CA GLU A 48 23.73 -9.26 -14.14
C GLU A 48 24.98 -8.54 -13.60
N LEU A 49 24.89 -7.24 -13.38
CA LEU A 49 26.00 -6.44 -12.84
C LEU A 49 26.39 -6.88 -11.42
N GLU A 50 25.42 -7.29 -10.58
CA GLU A 50 25.65 -7.84 -9.24
C GLU A 50 26.42 -9.16 -9.27
N LEU A 51 26.26 -9.97 -10.32
CA LEU A 51 26.86 -11.30 -10.48
C LEU A 51 28.27 -11.27 -11.10
N ARG A 52 28.77 -10.11 -11.54
CA ARG A 52 30.11 -10.03 -12.14
C ARG A 52 31.19 -10.24 -11.08
N ASP A 53 32.12 -11.15 -11.36
CA ASP A 53 33.23 -11.50 -10.45
C ASP A 53 34.20 -10.32 -10.21
N GLU A 54 34.35 -9.43 -11.19
CA GLU A 54 35.24 -8.25 -11.11
C GLU A 54 34.43 -6.97 -10.92
N GLN A 55 34.22 -6.57 -9.66
CA GLN A 55 33.64 -5.27 -9.32
C GLN A 55 34.74 -4.22 -9.09
N THR A 56 34.85 -3.29 -10.04
CA THR A 56 35.68 -2.09 -9.90
C THR A 56 34.98 -1.02 -9.04
N PRO A 57 35.72 -0.06 -8.45
CA PRO A 57 35.12 1.08 -7.77
C PRO A 57 34.11 1.85 -8.65
N ALA A 58 34.42 2.09 -9.93
CA ALA A 58 33.51 2.77 -10.85
C ALA A 58 32.23 1.95 -11.14
N SER A 59 32.36 0.63 -11.35
CA SER A 59 31.19 -0.22 -11.55
C SER A 59 30.33 -0.34 -10.28
N ASN A 60 30.94 -0.24 -9.09
CA ASN A 60 30.22 -0.20 -7.81
C ASN A 60 29.40 1.09 -7.65
N VAL A 61 29.92 2.24 -8.08
CA VAL A 61 29.15 3.50 -8.11
C VAL A 61 27.96 3.38 -9.05
N ARG A 62 28.17 2.84 -10.24
CA ARG A 62 27.09 2.58 -11.22
C ARG A 62 26.02 1.66 -10.64
N LEU A 63 26.45 0.51 -10.11
CA LEU A 63 25.59 -0.47 -9.47
C LEU A 63 24.78 0.18 -8.34
N GLY A 64 25.44 0.95 -7.48
CA GLY A 64 24.84 1.68 -6.38
C GLY A 64 23.74 2.66 -6.82
N CYS A 65 24.01 3.47 -7.86
CA CYS A 65 23.01 4.40 -8.40
C CYS A 65 21.82 3.67 -9.04
N CYS A 66 22.07 2.55 -9.72
CA CYS A 66 20.99 1.75 -10.32
C CYS A 66 20.13 1.07 -9.24
N LEU A 67 20.76 0.55 -8.17
CA LEU A 67 20.05 0.00 -7.01
C LEU A 67 19.24 1.07 -6.29
N TYR A 68 19.74 2.30 -6.19
CA TYR A 68 18.98 3.45 -5.70
C TYR A 68 17.73 3.69 -6.55
N LEU A 69 17.83 3.70 -7.88
CA LEU A 69 16.68 3.87 -8.78
C LEU A 69 15.65 2.74 -8.64
N LEU A 70 16.08 1.52 -8.31
CA LEU A 70 15.21 0.38 -8.02
C LEU A 70 14.62 0.41 -6.59
N GLY A 71 14.96 1.41 -5.78
CA GLY A 71 14.53 1.53 -4.39
C GLY A 71 15.19 0.52 -3.43
N ARG A 72 16.29 -0.11 -3.83
CA ARG A 72 17.02 -1.11 -3.02
C ARG A 72 18.12 -0.46 -2.19
N TYR A 73 17.74 0.46 -1.31
CA TYR A 73 18.68 1.36 -0.61
C TYR A 73 19.77 0.64 0.21
N PRO A 74 19.50 -0.45 0.96
CA PRO A 74 20.56 -1.12 1.71
C PRO A 74 21.66 -1.72 0.81
N GLN A 75 21.27 -2.28 -0.33
CA GLN A 75 22.21 -2.81 -1.32
C GLN A 75 22.95 -1.66 -2.02
N ALA A 76 22.23 -0.58 -2.35
CA ALA A 76 22.82 0.63 -2.92
C ALA A 76 23.91 1.21 -2.01
N ILE A 77 23.65 1.34 -0.70
CA ILE A 77 24.61 1.80 0.30
C ILE A 77 25.86 0.89 0.32
N ALA A 78 25.67 -0.43 0.31
CA ALA A 78 26.78 -1.38 0.32
C ALA A 78 27.65 -1.25 -0.94
N ALA A 79 27.04 -1.10 -2.12
CA ALA A 79 27.75 -0.90 -3.38
C ALA A 79 28.48 0.46 -3.40
N LEU A 80 27.81 1.56 -3.07
CA LEU A 80 28.38 2.91 -3.08
C LEU A 80 29.57 3.06 -2.13
N LYS A 81 29.55 2.39 -0.97
CA LYS A 81 30.69 2.36 -0.03
C LYS A 81 31.93 1.65 -0.58
N ARG A 82 31.76 0.71 -1.53
CA ARG A 82 32.86 0.05 -2.26
C ARG A 82 33.23 0.80 -3.55
N GLY A 83 32.60 1.95 -3.78
CA GLY A 83 32.84 2.81 -4.92
C GLY A 83 34.18 3.56 -4.83
N ASP A 84 34.38 4.48 -5.76
CA ASP A 84 35.60 5.30 -5.87
C ASP A 84 35.66 6.47 -4.87
N GLY A 85 34.61 6.68 -4.06
CA GLY A 85 34.50 7.83 -3.16
C GLY A 85 34.36 9.16 -3.92
N GLY A 86 33.93 9.11 -5.18
CA GLY A 86 33.70 10.30 -6.01
C GLY A 86 32.46 11.09 -5.62
N ALA A 87 32.31 12.27 -6.22
CA ALA A 87 31.19 13.19 -6.01
C ALA A 87 29.81 12.52 -6.16
N LEU A 88 29.63 11.74 -7.25
CA LEU A 88 28.38 11.01 -7.52
C LEU A 88 28.11 9.96 -6.45
N ALA A 89 29.14 9.20 -6.05
CA ALA A 89 29.02 8.13 -5.08
C ALA A 89 28.51 8.66 -3.73
N HIS A 90 29.13 9.74 -3.24
CA HIS A 90 28.74 10.39 -2.00
C HIS A 90 27.34 11.01 -2.08
N PHE A 91 26.99 11.64 -3.20
CA PHE A 91 25.67 12.26 -3.36
C PHE A 91 24.55 11.22 -3.31
N TYR A 92 24.68 10.11 -4.04
CA TYR A 92 23.69 9.04 -4.01
C TYR A 92 23.73 8.23 -2.71
N LEU A 93 24.87 8.18 -2.01
CA LEU A 93 24.95 7.60 -0.67
C LEU A 93 24.12 8.45 0.32
N GLY A 94 24.21 9.78 0.22
CA GLY A 94 23.37 10.71 0.98
C GLY A 94 21.88 10.49 0.71
N LYS A 95 21.48 10.38 -0.56
CA LYS A 95 20.08 10.08 -0.93
C LYS A 95 19.60 8.73 -0.40
N CYS A 96 20.44 7.69 -0.42
CA CYS A 96 20.09 6.40 0.18
C CYS A 96 19.92 6.51 1.70
N TYR A 97 20.79 7.26 2.37
CA TYR A 97 20.69 7.49 3.81
C TYR A 97 19.44 8.25 4.21
N VAL A 98 19.00 9.23 3.40
CA VAL A 98 17.69 9.87 3.57
C VAL A 98 16.56 8.83 3.49
N ALA A 99 16.58 7.96 2.49
CA ALA A 99 15.54 6.94 2.28
C ALA A 99 15.48 5.88 3.41
N VAL A 100 16.58 5.64 4.13
CA VAL A 100 16.62 4.76 5.31
C VAL A 100 16.60 5.52 6.64
N GLU A 101 16.25 6.81 6.61
CA GLU A 101 16.08 7.69 7.77
C GLU A 101 17.35 7.87 8.64
N GLN A 102 18.53 7.67 8.05
CA GLN A 102 19.84 7.91 8.69
C GLN A 102 20.35 9.32 8.39
N TYR A 103 19.69 10.32 8.99
CA TYR A 103 19.89 11.72 8.64
C TYR A 103 21.31 12.25 8.89
N ASP A 104 21.98 11.85 9.97
CA ASP A 104 23.34 12.31 10.25
C ASP A 104 24.35 11.80 9.19
N SER A 105 24.25 10.53 8.81
CA SER A 105 25.06 9.96 7.73
C SER A 105 24.73 10.56 6.36
N ALA A 106 23.49 11.00 6.14
CA ALA A 106 23.10 11.71 4.93
C ALA A 106 23.82 13.07 4.83
N LEU A 107 23.82 13.86 5.89
CA LEU A 107 24.52 15.16 5.94
C LEU A 107 26.03 15.01 5.71
N GLU A 108 26.67 14.04 6.37
CA GLU A 108 28.09 13.73 6.14
C GLU A 108 28.38 13.37 4.68
N SER A 109 27.48 12.61 4.05
CA SER A 109 27.62 12.19 2.66
C SER A 109 27.44 13.36 1.68
N PHE A 110 26.48 14.27 1.91
CA PHE A 110 26.34 15.46 1.06
C PHE A 110 27.51 16.43 1.22
N ALA A 111 28.04 16.60 2.43
CA ALA A 111 29.26 17.37 2.66
C ALA A 111 30.47 16.77 1.94
N ALA A 112 30.62 15.43 1.97
CA ALA A 112 31.66 14.72 1.23
C ALA A 112 31.49 14.86 -0.29
N ALA A 113 30.24 14.78 -0.80
CA ALA A 113 29.93 14.97 -2.21
C ALA A 113 30.34 16.37 -2.69
N LYS A 114 29.99 17.40 -1.91
CA LYS A 114 30.37 18.78 -2.17
C LYS A 114 31.90 18.95 -2.20
N LYS A 115 32.62 18.37 -1.24
CA LYS A 115 34.08 18.39 -1.20
C LYS A 115 34.72 17.67 -2.39
N ALA A 116 34.09 16.59 -2.86
CA ALA A 116 34.53 15.82 -4.02
C ALA A 116 34.16 16.49 -5.37
N GLY A 117 33.50 17.64 -5.36
CA GLY A 117 33.19 18.45 -6.55
C GLY A 117 31.78 18.26 -7.12
N TYR A 118 30.84 17.69 -6.35
CA TYR A 118 29.41 17.73 -6.73
C TYR A 118 28.87 19.16 -6.69
N HIS A 119 27.79 19.43 -7.41
CA HIS A 119 27.16 20.75 -7.44
C HIS A 119 26.80 21.22 -6.03
N ALA A 120 27.46 22.29 -5.57
CA ALA A 120 27.37 22.76 -4.19
C ALA A 120 25.94 23.17 -3.79
N ASP A 121 25.21 23.79 -4.73
CA ASP A 121 23.84 24.23 -4.52
C ASP A 121 22.88 23.04 -4.44
N GLU A 122 23.07 22.01 -5.26
CA GLU A 122 22.28 20.77 -5.18
C GLU A 122 22.53 20.02 -3.86
N CYS A 123 23.77 19.97 -3.39
CA CYS A 123 24.08 19.43 -2.07
C CYS A 123 23.38 20.25 -0.96
N ALA A 124 23.37 21.58 -1.05
CA ALA A 124 22.70 22.43 -0.06
C ALA A 124 21.18 22.24 -0.04
N VAL A 125 20.54 22.07 -1.21
CA VAL A 125 19.11 21.74 -1.29
C VAL A 125 18.83 20.38 -0.66
N ALA A 126 19.68 19.37 -0.90
CA ALA A 126 19.56 18.06 -0.27
C ALA A 126 19.83 18.10 1.25
N GLU A 127 20.75 18.95 1.73
CA GLU A 127 20.96 19.19 3.16
C GLU A 127 19.71 19.83 3.80
N ALA A 128 19.05 20.78 3.13
CA ALA A 128 17.81 21.38 3.61
C ALA A 128 16.68 20.35 3.72
N GLU A 129 16.57 19.42 2.77
CA GLU A 129 15.65 18.28 2.88
C GLU A 129 15.89 17.48 4.17
N VAL A 130 17.15 17.12 4.42
CA VAL A 130 17.53 16.33 5.60
C VAL A 130 17.20 17.07 6.90
N LEU A 131 17.50 18.37 6.99
CA LEU A 131 17.20 19.18 8.16
C LEU A 131 15.69 19.25 8.42
N ARG A 132 14.88 19.43 7.38
CA ARG A 132 13.42 19.38 7.49
C ARG A 132 12.93 18.03 8.01
N LEU A 133 13.44 16.91 7.46
CA LEU A 133 13.06 15.56 7.88
C LEU A 133 13.52 15.23 9.30
N LYS A 134 14.63 15.81 9.75
CA LYS A 134 15.12 15.71 11.14
C LYS A 134 14.30 16.54 12.14
N GLY A 135 13.35 17.36 11.66
CA GLY A 135 12.49 18.20 12.49
C GLY A 135 13.01 19.61 12.74
N ASP A 136 13.99 20.08 11.94
CA ASP A 136 14.49 21.46 11.97
C ASP A 136 14.14 22.22 10.67
N PRO A 137 12.86 22.58 10.48
CA PRO A 137 12.43 23.34 9.30
C PRO A 137 12.99 24.77 9.28
N ALA A 138 13.31 25.37 10.44
CA ALA A 138 13.89 26.71 10.51
C ALA A 138 15.35 26.71 10.01
N GLY A 139 16.15 25.74 10.44
CA GLY A 139 17.50 25.52 9.91
C GLY A 139 17.49 25.19 8.42
N ALA A 140 16.54 24.35 7.98
CA ALA A 140 16.36 24.04 6.56
C ALA A 140 16.07 25.30 5.72
N LEU A 141 15.18 26.18 6.20
CA LEU A 141 14.87 27.43 5.50
C LEU A 141 16.10 28.34 5.41
N ALA A 142 16.86 28.47 6.49
CA ALA A 142 18.09 29.27 6.52
C ALA A 142 19.18 28.74 5.57
N VAL A 143 19.18 27.46 5.23
CA VAL A 143 20.06 26.89 4.19
C VAL A 143 19.58 27.32 2.80
N LEU A 144 18.28 27.19 2.52
CA LEU A 144 17.72 27.60 1.22
C LEU A 144 17.81 29.11 0.96
N ASP A 145 17.66 29.95 1.99
CA ASP A 145 17.75 31.41 1.87
C ASP A 145 19.17 31.92 1.56
N LYS A 146 20.20 31.09 1.77
CA LYS A 146 21.59 31.41 1.37
C LYS A 146 21.85 31.12 -0.10
N LEU A 147 20.99 30.34 -0.75
CA LEU A 147 21.10 30.04 -2.17
C LEU A 147 20.55 31.22 -2.97
N SER A 148 21.11 31.46 -4.15
CA SER A 148 20.67 32.54 -5.02
C SER A 148 20.88 32.22 -6.49
N GLY A 149 20.07 32.83 -7.35
CA GLY A 149 20.22 32.72 -8.80
C GLY A 149 19.44 31.55 -9.39
N ALA A 150 20.04 30.83 -10.34
CA ALA A 150 19.33 29.82 -11.14
C ALA A 150 18.78 28.66 -10.29
N ILE A 151 19.44 28.30 -9.18
CA ILE A 151 18.98 27.23 -8.28
C ILE A 151 17.60 27.51 -7.69
N GLU A 152 17.25 28.77 -7.42
CA GLU A 152 15.95 29.16 -6.84
C GLU A 152 14.77 28.88 -7.77
N GLN A 153 15.04 28.69 -9.06
CA GLN A 153 14.04 28.35 -10.07
C GLN A 153 14.04 26.86 -10.42
N THR A 154 14.84 26.03 -9.74
CA THR A 154 14.78 24.59 -9.93
C THR A 154 13.55 24.01 -9.22
N ALA A 155 12.97 22.96 -9.80
CA ALA A 155 11.81 22.29 -9.23
C ALA A 155 12.08 21.75 -7.82
N GLU A 156 13.27 21.18 -7.60
CA GLU A 156 13.68 20.64 -6.29
C GLU A 156 13.77 21.74 -5.23
N TYR A 157 14.38 22.90 -5.53
CA TYR A 157 14.42 24.02 -4.60
C TYR A 157 13.01 24.52 -4.23
N LEU A 158 12.16 24.74 -5.23
CA LEU A 158 10.79 25.23 -5.04
C LEU A 158 9.96 24.25 -4.21
N TYR A 159 10.11 22.95 -4.47
CA TYR A 159 9.50 21.89 -3.68
C TYR A 159 9.99 21.90 -2.24
N GLN A 160 11.30 21.88 -2.00
CA GLN A 160 11.83 21.84 -0.63
C GLN A 160 11.41 23.09 0.15
N ARG A 161 11.42 24.27 -0.48
CA ARG A 161 10.89 25.50 0.12
C ARG A 161 9.41 25.35 0.49
N GLY A 162 8.58 24.85 -0.41
CA GLY A 162 7.17 24.57 -0.14
C GLY A 162 6.97 23.60 1.03
N ALA A 163 7.74 22.52 1.07
CA ALA A 163 7.68 21.52 2.13
C ALA A 163 8.14 22.06 3.49
N ILE A 164 9.15 22.94 3.51
CA ILE A 164 9.61 23.62 4.72
C ILE A 164 8.55 24.60 5.23
N VAL A 165 7.98 25.41 4.33
CA VAL A 165 6.91 26.37 4.65
C VAL A 165 5.67 25.66 5.20
N ALA A 166 5.31 24.51 4.62
CA ALA A 166 4.25 23.64 5.14
C ALA A 166 4.56 23.12 6.56
N ALA A 167 5.80 22.68 6.82
CA ALA A 167 6.22 22.21 8.14
C ALA A 167 6.20 23.32 9.20
N LEU A 168 6.40 24.58 8.80
CA LEU A 168 6.27 25.77 9.66
C LEU A 168 4.82 26.21 9.90
N LYS A 169 3.83 25.44 9.44
CA LYS A 169 2.39 25.73 9.55
C LYS A 169 1.98 27.07 8.93
N ALA A 170 2.59 27.40 7.79
CA ALA A 170 2.23 28.57 7.01
C ALA A 170 0.89 28.39 6.27
N ASN A 171 0.47 29.43 5.56
CA ASN A 171 -0.77 29.45 4.79
C ASN A 171 -0.76 28.35 3.69
N PRO A 172 -1.76 27.45 3.63
CA PRO A 172 -1.86 26.43 2.59
C PRO A 172 -1.76 26.96 1.15
N ASP A 173 -2.26 28.16 0.87
CA ASP A 173 -2.23 28.72 -0.48
C ASP A 173 -0.81 29.09 -0.94
N GLU A 174 0.05 29.50 -0.01
CA GLU A 174 1.48 29.76 -0.31
C GLU A 174 2.22 28.45 -0.64
N VAL A 175 1.94 27.39 0.12
CA VAL A 175 2.50 26.05 -0.09
C VAL A 175 2.09 25.51 -1.47
N ILE A 176 0.80 25.63 -1.82
CA ILE A 176 0.28 25.21 -3.12
C ILE A 176 0.97 25.98 -4.25
N ALA A 177 1.09 27.31 -4.14
CA ALA A 177 1.75 28.12 -5.17
C ALA A 177 3.22 27.70 -5.39
N LEU A 178 3.95 27.33 -4.33
CA LEU A 178 5.32 26.82 -4.43
C LEU A 178 5.37 25.47 -5.15
N TYR A 179 4.45 24.56 -4.83
CA TYR A 179 4.38 23.27 -5.51
C TYR A 179 3.92 23.38 -6.97
N GLU A 180 2.97 24.26 -7.27
CA GLU A 180 2.55 24.53 -8.66
C GLU A 180 3.72 25.05 -9.49
N ARG A 181 4.51 25.99 -8.95
CA ARG A 181 5.72 26.47 -9.62
C ARG A 181 6.76 25.36 -9.82
N ALA A 182 6.95 24.48 -8.83
CA ALA A 182 7.84 23.33 -8.98
C ALA A 182 7.36 22.39 -10.11
N VAL A 183 6.06 22.13 -10.21
CA VAL A 183 5.47 21.31 -11.28
C VAL A 183 5.50 22.01 -12.64
N GLN A 184 5.44 23.35 -12.70
CA GLN A 184 5.64 24.09 -13.95
C GLN A 184 7.07 23.93 -14.48
N VAL A 185 8.07 23.89 -13.59
CA VAL A 185 9.48 23.68 -13.95
C VAL A 185 9.76 22.22 -14.32
N ASP A 186 9.26 21.28 -13.53
CA ASP A 186 9.34 19.84 -13.79
C ASP A 186 7.95 19.21 -13.62
N PRO A 187 7.22 18.96 -14.73
CA PRO A 187 5.88 18.37 -14.71
C PRO A 187 5.77 17.00 -14.04
N HIS A 188 6.90 16.33 -13.77
CA HIS A 188 6.98 15.02 -13.15
C HIS A 188 7.78 15.05 -11.84
N HIS A 189 7.85 16.20 -11.16
CA HIS A 189 8.49 16.30 -9.87
C HIS A 189 7.70 15.53 -8.78
N PRO A 190 8.23 14.43 -8.22
CA PRO A 190 7.45 13.52 -7.39
C PRO A 190 6.96 14.18 -6.09
N GLY A 191 7.83 14.93 -5.40
CA GLY A 191 7.49 15.60 -4.14
C GLY A 191 6.39 16.65 -4.29
N ALA A 192 6.55 17.61 -5.20
CA ALA A 192 5.55 18.63 -5.50
C ALA A 192 4.20 18.05 -5.97
N LEU A 193 4.21 17.05 -6.85
CA LEU A 193 2.98 16.36 -7.26
C LEU A 193 2.28 15.68 -6.08
N PHE A 194 3.03 15.01 -5.21
CA PHE A 194 2.47 14.42 -4.00
C PHE A 194 1.88 15.48 -3.06
N GLY A 195 2.58 16.61 -2.87
CA GLY A 195 2.10 17.73 -2.06
C GLY A 195 0.78 18.29 -2.59
N LEU A 196 0.69 18.56 -3.89
CA LEU A 196 -0.55 19.01 -4.53
C LEU A 196 -1.66 17.96 -4.44
N ALA A 197 -1.34 16.68 -4.61
CA ALA A 197 -2.31 15.59 -4.51
C ALA A 197 -2.90 15.48 -3.10
N VAL A 198 -2.07 15.63 -2.06
CA VAL A 198 -2.52 15.63 -0.66
C VAL A 198 -3.41 16.83 -0.37
N GLU A 199 -3.05 18.02 -0.85
CA GLU A 199 -3.88 19.22 -0.66
C GLU A 199 -5.21 19.14 -1.44
N SER A 200 -5.20 18.60 -2.65
CA SER A 200 -6.41 18.37 -3.45
C SER A 200 -7.34 17.35 -2.78
N ASP A 201 -6.79 16.25 -2.27
CA ASP A 201 -7.52 15.22 -1.51
C ASP A 201 -8.10 15.79 -0.20
N ARG A 202 -7.36 16.66 0.50
CA ARG A 202 -7.88 17.37 1.69
C ARG A 202 -9.03 18.31 1.38
N ARG A 203 -9.04 18.92 0.19
CA ARG A 203 -10.12 19.81 -0.28
C ARG A 203 -11.31 19.04 -0.87
N GLY A 204 -11.24 17.71 -0.96
CA GLY A 204 -12.29 16.87 -1.52
C GLY A 204 -12.27 16.76 -3.06
N ASN A 205 -11.22 17.26 -3.71
CA ASN A 205 -11.05 17.19 -5.17
C ASN A 205 -10.48 15.82 -5.58
N ASP A 206 -11.27 14.76 -5.42
CA ASP A 206 -10.83 13.37 -5.59
C ASP A 206 -10.32 13.04 -7.01
N ASP A 207 -10.92 13.59 -8.06
CA ASP A 207 -10.48 13.33 -9.44
C ASP A 207 -9.13 13.99 -9.75
N GLU A 208 -8.93 15.21 -9.27
CA GLU A 208 -7.66 15.94 -9.41
C GLU A 208 -6.56 15.26 -8.60
N ALA A 209 -6.85 14.89 -7.35
CA ALA A 209 -5.92 14.17 -6.50
C ALA A 209 -5.49 12.83 -7.13
N LEU A 210 -6.42 12.08 -7.73
CA LEU A 210 -6.09 10.83 -8.42
C LEU A 210 -5.09 11.08 -9.56
N GLN A 211 -5.35 12.05 -10.44
CA GLN A 211 -4.47 12.37 -11.57
C GLN A 211 -3.08 12.82 -11.09
N LEU A 212 -3.01 13.61 -10.02
CA LEU A 212 -1.75 14.05 -9.44
C LEU A 212 -0.96 12.88 -8.82
N TYR A 213 -1.62 11.96 -8.11
CA TYR A 213 -0.98 10.75 -7.60
C TYR A 213 -0.50 9.82 -8.73
N GLU A 214 -1.30 9.62 -9.79
CA GLU A 214 -0.91 8.83 -10.96
C GLU A 214 0.34 9.42 -11.64
N ARG A 215 0.38 10.74 -11.82
CA ARG A 215 1.57 11.44 -12.33
C ARG A 215 2.76 11.34 -11.38
N CYS A 216 2.53 11.37 -10.06
CA CYS A 216 3.60 11.27 -9.07
C CYS A 216 4.32 9.91 -9.13
N VAL A 217 3.58 8.81 -9.33
CA VAL A 217 4.13 7.44 -9.32
C VAL A 217 4.67 6.97 -10.67
N SER A 218 4.66 7.83 -11.70
CA SER A 218 5.27 7.54 -12.99
C SER A 218 6.79 7.64 -12.96
N ARG A 219 7.37 8.36 -11.98
CA ARG A 219 8.83 8.48 -11.82
C ARG A 219 9.41 7.44 -10.87
N PHE A 220 10.69 7.16 -11.06
CA PHE A 220 11.43 6.16 -10.28
C PHE A 220 12.58 6.79 -9.46
N PRO A 221 12.78 6.37 -8.20
CA PRO A 221 11.94 5.44 -7.42
C PRO A 221 10.53 5.99 -7.19
N PRO A 222 9.49 5.14 -7.17
CA PRO A 222 8.13 5.62 -6.99
C PRO A 222 7.95 6.20 -5.58
N HIS A 223 7.21 7.30 -5.50
CA HIS A 223 6.91 7.93 -4.22
C HIS A 223 6.00 7.02 -3.38
N LEU A 224 6.53 6.48 -2.27
CA LEU A 224 5.85 5.50 -1.42
C LEU A 224 4.49 6.01 -0.92
N GLY A 225 4.45 7.26 -0.44
CA GLY A 225 3.21 7.86 0.05
C GLY A 225 2.16 8.02 -1.05
N ALA A 226 2.59 8.26 -2.29
CA ALA A 226 1.68 8.40 -3.42
C ALA A 226 1.10 7.05 -3.82
N LEU A 227 1.91 5.98 -3.86
CA LEU A 227 1.43 4.61 -4.10
C LEU A 227 0.41 4.15 -3.05
N LEU A 228 0.64 4.47 -1.76
CA LEU A 228 -0.32 4.13 -0.70
C LEU A 228 -1.66 4.84 -0.91
N ASN A 229 -1.63 6.16 -1.13
CA ASN A 229 -2.84 6.95 -1.28
C ASN A 229 -3.57 6.59 -2.57
N LEU A 230 -2.85 6.37 -3.67
CA LEU A 230 -3.40 5.91 -4.94
C LEU A 230 -4.10 4.55 -4.79
N GLY A 231 -3.49 3.62 -4.04
CA GLY A 231 -4.11 2.33 -3.73
C GLY A 231 -5.44 2.47 -3.00
N VAL A 232 -5.50 3.35 -1.98
CA VAL A 232 -6.74 3.64 -1.24
C VAL A 232 -7.81 4.25 -2.15
N MET A 233 -7.41 5.17 -3.03
CA MET A 233 -8.35 5.78 -3.97
C MET A 233 -8.91 4.79 -4.99
N TYR A 234 -8.10 3.82 -5.44
CA TYR A 234 -8.60 2.73 -6.28
C TYR A 234 -9.53 1.79 -5.52
N GLU A 235 -9.26 1.47 -4.25
CA GLU A 235 -10.21 0.70 -3.41
C GLU A 235 -11.54 1.41 -3.24
N ASP A 236 -11.52 2.74 -3.07
CA ASP A 236 -12.73 3.56 -2.96
C ASP A 236 -13.55 3.60 -4.26
N ARG A 237 -12.88 3.41 -5.40
CA ARG A 237 -13.51 3.27 -6.72
C ARG A 237 -13.79 1.81 -7.11
N GLU A 238 -13.55 0.86 -6.19
CA GLU A 238 -13.70 -0.58 -6.41
C GLU A 238 -12.76 -1.17 -7.50
N ASP A 239 -11.76 -0.40 -7.92
CA ASP A 239 -10.68 -0.81 -8.82
C ASP A 239 -9.62 -1.65 -8.05
N TYR A 240 -10.05 -2.73 -7.40
CA TYR A 240 -9.19 -3.53 -6.49
C TYR A 240 -7.94 -4.09 -7.18
N GLU A 241 -8.01 -4.41 -8.48
CA GLU A 241 -6.84 -4.85 -9.25
C GLU A 241 -5.73 -3.79 -9.30
N LYS A 242 -6.10 -2.51 -9.49
CA LYS A 242 -5.13 -1.41 -9.50
C LYS A 242 -4.60 -1.11 -8.11
N ALA A 243 -5.45 -1.20 -7.08
CA ALA A 243 -5.03 -1.08 -5.69
C ALA A 243 -3.99 -2.13 -5.30
N VAL A 244 -4.24 -3.40 -5.64
CA VAL A 244 -3.31 -4.52 -5.44
C VAL A 244 -1.96 -4.24 -6.09
N LYS A 245 -1.95 -3.75 -7.35
CA LYS A 245 -0.71 -3.38 -8.05
C LYS A 245 0.05 -2.27 -7.32
N CYS A 246 -0.63 -1.26 -6.78
CA CYS A 246 0.01 -0.18 -6.01
C CYS A 246 0.71 -0.73 -4.77
N TYR A 247 0.03 -1.58 -4.00
CA TYR A 247 0.59 -2.15 -2.77
C TYR A 247 1.71 -3.16 -3.04
N GLN A 248 1.61 -3.95 -4.11
CA GLN A 248 2.69 -4.84 -4.56
C GLN A 248 3.96 -4.07 -4.92
N ARG A 249 3.84 -2.96 -5.67
CA ARG A 249 4.99 -2.09 -5.99
C ARG A 249 5.69 -1.56 -4.73
N ILE A 250 4.97 -1.24 -3.66
CA ILE A 250 5.59 -0.84 -2.38
C ILE A 250 6.37 -2.00 -1.78
N LEU A 251 5.77 -3.20 -1.75
CA LEU A 251 6.38 -4.38 -1.13
C LEU A 251 7.57 -4.94 -1.93
N GLU A 252 7.70 -4.62 -3.22
CA GLU A 252 8.89 -4.93 -4.01
C GLU A 252 10.13 -4.17 -3.50
N SER A 253 9.99 -2.91 -3.10
CA SER A 253 11.08 -2.08 -2.56
C SER A 253 11.19 -2.17 -1.03
N TYR A 254 10.05 -2.31 -0.34
CA TYR A 254 9.94 -2.36 1.11
C TYR A 254 9.14 -3.58 1.56
N PRO A 255 9.73 -4.79 1.54
CA PRO A 255 9.03 -6.04 1.84
C PRO A 255 8.34 -6.05 3.20
N ASP A 256 8.89 -5.32 4.17
CA ASP A 256 8.40 -5.22 5.56
C ASP A 256 7.46 -4.04 5.83
N HIS A 257 7.02 -3.35 4.78
CA HIS A 257 6.10 -2.24 4.93
C HIS A 257 4.72 -2.69 5.43
N ARG A 258 4.51 -2.58 6.75
CA ARG A 258 3.32 -3.12 7.46
C ARG A 258 2.00 -2.67 6.84
N ARG A 259 1.81 -1.37 6.56
CA ARG A 259 0.54 -0.84 6.05
C ARG A 259 0.22 -1.39 4.65
N ALA A 260 1.15 -1.29 3.71
CA ALA A 260 1.03 -1.89 2.38
C ALA A 260 0.68 -3.39 2.42
N ARG A 261 1.31 -4.18 3.29
CA ARG A 261 0.99 -5.62 3.45
C ARG A 261 -0.44 -5.86 3.94
N LEU A 262 -0.93 -5.02 4.85
CA LEU A 262 -2.30 -5.09 5.34
C LEU A 262 -3.30 -4.65 4.27
N TYR A 263 -3.09 -3.49 3.65
CA TYR A 263 -3.96 -2.98 2.59
C TYR A 263 -4.00 -3.92 1.37
N LEU A 264 -2.89 -4.59 1.04
CA LEU A 264 -2.87 -5.62 0.01
C LEU A 264 -3.83 -6.78 0.33
N LYS A 265 -3.83 -7.29 1.57
CA LYS A 265 -4.73 -8.36 1.99
C LYS A 265 -6.19 -7.92 1.92
N ASP A 266 -6.48 -6.71 2.38
CA ASP A 266 -7.83 -6.13 2.35
C ASP A 266 -8.31 -6.00 0.89
N ALA A 267 -7.51 -5.41 0.00
CA ALA A 267 -7.82 -5.25 -1.41
C ALA A 267 -8.02 -6.60 -2.13
N GLN A 268 -7.20 -7.61 -1.81
CA GLN A 268 -7.36 -8.97 -2.36
C GLN A 268 -8.64 -9.64 -1.87
N ALA A 269 -8.97 -9.52 -0.58
CA ALA A 269 -10.20 -10.06 -0.03
C ALA A 269 -11.43 -9.40 -0.67
N ALA A 270 -11.42 -8.08 -0.81
CA ALA A 270 -12.50 -7.31 -1.43
C ALA A 270 -12.62 -7.59 -2.94
N GLY A 271 -11.50 -7.70 -3.67
CA GLY A 271 -11.50 -8.08 -5.08
C GLY A 271 -11.96 -9.52 -5.32
N ASN A 272 -11.63 -10.45 -4.42
CA ASN A 272 -12.12 -11.84 -4.50
C ASN A 272 -13.62 -11.98 -4.23
N MET A 273 -14.25 -11.04 -3.50
CA MET A 273 -15.72 -10.99 -3.39
C MET A 273 -16.39 -10.61 -4.72
N VAL A 274 -15.69 -9.90 -5.62
CA VAL A 274 -16.20 -9.58 -6.97
C VAL A 274 -16.01 -10.75 -7.95
N VAL A 275 -15.05 -11.64 -7.69
CA VAL A 275 -14.86 -12.91 -8.44
C VAL A 275 -15.86 -14.00 -7.99
N ASP A 276 -16.72 -13.70 -7.01
CA ASP A 276 -17.74 -14.61 -6.47
C ASP A 276 -18.92 -14.85 -7.42
N GLU A 277 -18.91 -14.44 -8.69
CA GLU A 277 -19.91 -14.98 -9.63
C GLU A 277 -19.70 -16.49 -9.86
N ASP A 278 -18.46 -16.96 -9.91
CA ASP A 278 -18.17 -18.38 -10.14
C ASP A 278 -18.28 -19.23 -8.87
N SER A 279 -18.05 -18.61 -7.70
CA SER A 279 -18.23 -19.24 -6.40
C SER A 279 -19.71 -19.19 -5.97
N ALA A 280 -20.47 -18.14 -6.28
CA ALA A 280 -21.94 -18.13 -6.20
C ALA A 280 -22.55 -19.17 -7.15
N ARG A 281 -22.13 -19.27 -8.42
CA ARG A 281 -22.57 -20.36 -9.32
C ARG A 281 -22.22 -21.75 -8.81
N ARG A 282 -21.14 -21.90 -8.03
CA ARG A 282 -20.79 -23.17 -7.38
C ARG A 282 -21.68 -23.43 -6.15
N HIS A 283 -21.97 -22.41 -5.35
CA HIS A 283 -22.92 -22.48 -4.24
C HIS A 283 -24.34 -22.77 -4.73
N ASP A 284 -24.82 -22.12 -5.79
CA ASP A 284 -26.11 -22.37 -6.42
C ASP A 284 -26.19 -23.78 -6.99
N ARG A 285 -25.15 -24.24 -7.69
CA ARG A 285 -25.06 -25.62 -8.18
C ARG A 285 -25.06 -26.63 -7.04
N LEU A 286 -24.31 -26.36 -5.97
CA LEU A 286 -24.27 -27.23 -4.79
C LEU A 286 -25.63 -27.23 -4.08
N ALA A 287 -26.27 -26.09 -3.88
CA ALA A 287 -27.61 -25.98 -3.29
C ALA A 287 -28.66 -26.75 -4.11
N GLN A 288 -28.57 -26.68 -5.44
CA GLN A 288 -29.43 -27.46 -6.33
C GLN A 288 -29.18 -28.98 -6.17
N ILE A 289 -27.92 -29.41 -6.10
CA ILE A 289 -27.58 -30.82 -5.85
C ILE A 289 -28.10 -31.27 -4.48
N LEU A 290 -27.89 -30.48 -3.41
CA LEU A 290 -28.34 -30.81 -2.06
C LEU A 290 -29.87 -30.85 -1.95
N SER A 291 -30.60 -30.05 -2.73
CA SER A 291 -32.06 -30.08 -2.81
C SER A 291 -32.63 -31.28 -3.59
N THR A 292 -31.78 -32.07 -4.25
CA THR A 292 -32.23 -33.21 -5.07
C THR A 292 -32.86 -34.29 -4.18
N PRO A 293 -34.09 -34.73 -4.46
CA PRO A 293 -34.74 -35.81 -3.72
C PRO A 293 -33.97 -37.13 -3.81
N VAL A 294 -33.82 -37.83 -2.68
CA VAL A 294 -33.17 -39.16 -2.65
C VAL A 294 -33.93 -40.21 -3.48
N SER A 295 -35.22 -39.99 -3.74
CA SER A 295 -36.05 -40.82 -4.61
C SER A 295 -35.65 -40.81 -6.08
N ASN A 296 -34.86 -39.82 -6.52
CA ASN A 296 -34.40 -39.71 -7.90
C ASN A 296 -33.27 -40.70 -8.23
N PHE A 297 -32.80 -41.47 -7.24
CA PHE A 297 -31.71 -42.42 -7.37
C PHE A 297 -32.21 -43.86 -7.23
N GLU A 298 -31.62 -44.75 -8.03
CA GLU A 298 -31.90 -46.19 -7.99
C GLU A 298 -31.28 -46.82 -6.75
N LEU A 299 -32.02 -46.77 -5.64
CA LEU A 299 -31.66 -47.41 -4.39
C LEU A 299 -32.43 -48.71 -4.18
N SER A 300 -31.86 -49.66 -3.44
CA SER A 300 -32.58 -50.86 -3.05
C SER A 300 -33.83 -50.52 -2.23
N VAL A 301 -34.84 -51.41 -2.28
CA VAL A 301 -36.11 -51.22 -1.54
C VAL A 301 -35.85 -51.05 -0.04
N ARG A 302 -34.82 -51.72 0.48
CA ARG A 302 -34.38 -51.60 1.89
C ARG A 302 -33.84 -50.20 2.18
N SER A 303 -32.88 -49.71 1.38
CA SER A 303 -32.28 -48.39 1.55
C SER A 303 -33.32 -47.27 1.47
N ARG A 304 -34.27 -47.34 0.52
CA ARG A 304 -35.37 -46.36 0.40
C ARG A 304 -36.30 -46.33 1.61
N ASN A 305 -36.76 -47.50 2.05
CA ASN A 305 -37.67 -47.58 3.20
C ASN A 305 -37.01 -47.13 4.51
N CYS A 306 -35.69 -47.34 4.66
CA CYS A 306 -34.93 -46.83 5.79
C CYS A 306 -34.82 -45.30 5.77
N LEU A 307 -34.40 -44.71 4.64
CA LEU A 307 -34.28 -43.25 4.52
C LEU A 307 -35.60 -42.52 4.75
N GLN A 308 -36.70 -43.05 4.21
CA GLN A 308 -38.04 -42.49 4.42
C GLN A 308 -38.46 -42.53 5.89
N LYS A 309 -38.15 -43.61 6.62
CA LYS A 309 -38.44 -43.72 8.06
C LYS A 309 -37.58 -42.79 8.92
N MET A 310 -36.38 -42.46 8.45
CA MET A 310 -35.47 -41.52 9.10
C MET A 310 -35.78 -40.05 8.80
N GLY A 311 -36.82 -39.78 7.99
CA GLY A 311 -37.17 -38.41 7.58
C GLY A 311 -36.13 -37.78 6.63
N ILE A 312 -35.32 -38.61 5.97
CA ILE A 312 -34.29 -38.16 5.04
C ILE A 312 -34.90 -38.12 3.64
N HIS A 313 -35.09 -36.91 3.11
CA HIS A 313 -35.80 -36.69 1.85
C HIS A 313 -34.88 -36.16 0.74
N THR A 314 -33.78 -35.50 1.09
CA THR A 314 -32.86 -34.86 0.15
C THR A 314 -31.41 -35.33 0.34
N LEU A 315 -30.56 -35.08 -0.66
CA LEU A 315 -29.11 -35.29 -0.52
C LEU A 315 -28.51 -34.41 0.57
N GLY A 316 -29.07 -33.22 0.81
CA GLY A 316 -28.70 -32.34 1.91
C GLY A 316 -28.90 -32.96 3.28
N ASP A 317 -30.04 -33.63 3.49
CA ASP A 317 -30.33 -34.34 4.75
C ASP A 317 -29.33 -35.47 5.00
N LEU A 318 -29.02 -36.26 3.95
CA LEU A 318 -28.00 -37.31 4.01
C LEU A 318 -26.61 -36.80 4.39
N CYS A 319 -26.21 -35.65 3.86
CA CYS A 319 -24.90 -35.05 4.13
C CYS A 319 -24.75 -34.54 5.57
N ARG A 320 -25.85 -34.39 6.31
CA ARG A 320 -25.88 -34.03 7.73
C ARG A 320 -25.88 -35.24 8.66
N CYS A 321 -26.13 -36.44 8.13
CA CYS A 321 -26.09 -37.68 8.91
C CYS A 321 -24.68 -38.25 8.95
N SER A 322 -24.31 -38.82 10.10
CA SER A 322 -23.08 -39.62 10.22
C SER A 322 -23.32 -41.08 9.79
N GLU A 323 -22.25 -41.78 9.42
CA GLU A 323 -22.32 -43.22 9.13
C GLU A 323 -22.83 -44.03 10.33
N GLN A 324 -22.46 -43.60 11.54
CA GLN A 324 -22.87 -44.24 12.79
C GLN A 324 -24.37 -44.08 13.03
N GLU A 325 -24.96 -42.92 12.71
CA GLU A 325 -26.40 -42.68 12.82
C GLU A 325 -27.22 -43.53 11.84
N LEU A 326 -26.73 -43.70 10.61
CA LEU A 326 -27.38 -44.56 9.61
C LEU A 326 -27.35 -46.02 10.04
N LEU A 327 -26.20 -46.52 10.50
CA LEU A 327 -26.02 -47.89 11.00
C LEU A 327 -26.77 -48.18 12.30
N ALA A 328 -27.06 -47.16 13.12
CA ALA A 328 -27.85 -47.31 14.33
C ALA A 328 -29.35 -47.57 14.05
N SER A 329 -29.82 -47.34 12.81
CA SER A 329 -31.23 -47.51 12.47
C SER A 329 -31.62 -48.99 12.26
N LYS A 330 -32.79 -49.37 12.80
CA LYS A 330 -33.27 -50.75 12.78
C LYS A 330 -33.57 -51.19 11.34
N ASN A 331 -32.86 -52.22 10.86
CA ASN A 331 -32.90 -52.81 9.51
C ASN A 331 -32.06 -52.10 8.43
N PHE A 332 -31.14 -51.21 8.82
CA PHE A 332 -30.13 -50.67 7.92
C PHE A 332 -28.81 -51.46 8.08
N GLY A 333 -28.22 -51.87 6.96
CA GLY A 333 -27.04 -52.75 6.96
C GLY A 333 -25.89 -52.19 6.14
N GLU A 334 -24.72 -52.81 6.23
CA GLU A 334 -23.48 -52.37 5.56
C GLU A 334 -23.64 -52.25 4.03
N THR A 335 -24.43 -53.12 3.41
CA THR A 335 -24.75 -53.06 1.97
C THR A 335 -25.60 -51.84 1.59
N SER A 336 -26.54 -51.44 2.44
CA SER A 336 -27.29 -50.20 2.27
C SER A 336 -26.41 -48.97 2.50
N LEU A 337 -25.44 -49.06 3.42
CA LEU A 337 -24.47 -48.00 3.65
C LEU A 337 -23.54 -47.79 2.43
N SER A 338 -23.03 -48.87 1.84
CA SER A 338 -22.19 -48.78 0.64
C SER A 338 -22.98 -48.19 -0.54
N GLU A 339 -24.23 -48.63 -0.76
CA GLU A 339 -25.11 -48.06 -1.79
C GLU A 339 -25.29 -46.53 -1.64
N ILE A 340 -25.47 -46.05 -0.40
CA ILE A 340 -25.63 -44.61 -0.14
C ILE A 340 -24.32 -43.84 -0.35
N LYS A 341 -23.18 -44.41 0.07
CA LYS A 341 -21.86 -43.81 -0.15
C LYS A 341 -21.53 -43.68 -1.63
N ASP A 342 -21.79 -44.72 -2.42
CA ASP A 342 -21.55 -44.73 -3.86
C ASP A 342 -22.44 -43.70 -4.58
N MET A 343 -23.71 -43.61 -4.17
CA MET A 343 -24.64 -42.61 -4.68
C MET A 343 -24.17 -41.18 -4.37
N LEU A 344 -23.77 -40.88 -3.13
CA LEU A 344 -23.24 -39.56 -2.76
C LEU A 344 -21.93 -39.25 -3.50
N ALA A 345 -21.04 -40.24 -3.64
CA ALA A 345 -19.78 -40.10 -4.36
C ALA A 345 -20.00 -39.78 -5.85
N SER A 346 -21.05 -40.35 -6.48
CA SER A 346 -21.43 -40.04 -7.88
C SER A 346 -21.82 -38.57 -8.09
N LYS A 347 -22.16 -37.84 -7.01
CA LYS A 347 -22.45 -36.41 -6.99
C LYS A 347 -21.37 -35.58 -6.31
N GLY A 348 -20.22 -36.19 -6.01
CA GLY A 348 -19.09 -35.52 -5.34
C GLY A 348 -19.35 -35.18 -3.86
N LEU A 349 -20.33 -35.82 -3.22
CA LEU A 349 -20.74 -35.60 -1.83
C LEU A 349 -20.25 -36.73 -0.92
N ARG A 350 -20.23 -36.48 0.40
CA ARG A 350 -19.89 -37.46 1.44
C ARG A 350 -20.81 -37.33 2.66
N LEU A 351 -20.99 -38.43 3.39
CA LEU A 351 -21.73 -38.44 4.66
C LEU A 351 -21.01 -37.60 5.71
N GLY A 352 -21.77 -36.87 6.52
CA GLY A 352 -21.26 -36.03 7.60
C GLY A 352 -20.52 -34.75 7.17
N GLN A 353 -20.41 -34.43 5.88
CA GLN A 353 -19.71 -33.24 5.42
C GLN A 353 -20.40 -31.91 5.78
N LEU A 354 -21.67 -31.96 6.19
CA LEU A 354 -22.47 -30.80 6.65
C LEU A 354 -22.77 -30.85 8.16
N LEU A 355 -22.03 -31.65 8.93
CA LEU A 355 -22.12 -31.66 10.39
C LEU A 355 -21.57 -30.34 10.96
N PRO A 356 -22.25 -29.69 11.92
CA PRO A 356 -21.74 -28.49 12.56
C PRO A 356 -20.41 -28.77 13.28
N GLU A 357 -19.36 -28.00 13.00
CA GLU A 357 -18.18 -27.97 13.86
C GLU A 357 -18.57 -27.36 15.22
N ARG A 358 -18.20 -28.03 16.32
CA ARG A 358 -18.42 -27.54 17.69
C ARG A 358 -17.61 -26.24 17.89
N ARG A 359 -18.26 -25.09 17.71
CA ARG A 359 -17.76 -23.78 18.18
C ARG A 359 -18.29 -23.52 19.59
N GLY A 360 -17.39 -23.06 20.45
CA GLY A 360 -17.65 -22.69 21.83
C GLY A 360 -18.63 -21.52 21.97
N GLU A 361 -19.18 -21.41 23.17
CA GLU A 361 -20.30 -20.55 23.56
C GLU A 361 -20.02 -19.04 23.38
N PRO A 362 -21.06 -18.20 23.17
CA PRO A 362 -20.94 -16.75 23.14
C PRO A 362 -20.87 -16.15 24.56
N VAL A 363 -20.08 -15.09 24.72
CA VAL A 363 -19.98 -14.28 25.95
C VAL A 363 -21.03 -13.15 25.91
N PRO A 364 -21.66 -12.75 27.04
CA PRO A 364 -22.72 -11.75 27.06
C PRO A 364 -22.20 -10.30 27.06
N GLU A 365 -23.02 -9.40 26.52
CA GLU A 365 -22.87 -7.93 26.52
C GLU A 365 -23.13 -7.32 27.91
N GLU A 366 -22.39 -6.28 28.29
CA GLU A 366 -22.65 -5.44 29.48
C GLU A 366 -22.89 -3.97 29.07
N GLU A 367 -23.86 -3.33 29.75
CA GLU A 367 -24.41 -1.98 29.50
C GLU A 367 -23.56 -0.83 30.08
N GLU A 368 -23.73 0.36 29.50
CA GLU A 368 -22.92 1.59 29.63
C GLU A 368 -23.14 2.43 30.92
N GLU A 369 -22.10 3.20 31.31
CA GLU A 369 -22.23 4.46 32.06
C GLU A 369 -21.75 5.66 31.20
N PRO A 370 -22.38 6.85 31.29
CA PRO A 370 -22.02 8.01 30.48
C PRO A 370 -20.84 8.78 31.08
N VAL A 371 -19.84 9.08 30.25
CA VAL A 371 -18.67 9.90 30.62
C VAL A 371 -19.00 11.39 30.47
N GLU A 372 -18.89 12.15 31.56
CA GLU A 372 -18.91 13.63 31.57
C GLU A 372 -17.68 14.17 30.84
N VAL A 373 -17.89 15.04 29.83
CA VAL A 373 -16.79 15.67 29.08
C VAL A 373 -16.68 17.14 29.47
N GLY A 374 -15.65 17.47 30.24
CA GLY A 374 -15.12 18.83 30.36
C GLY A 374 -13.90 18.98 29.46
N ASP A 375 -14.07 19.61 28.30
CA ASP A 375 -13.05 20.38 27.53
C ASP A 375 -13.63 20.78 26.16
N GLU A 376 -14.59 21.73 26.18
CA GLU A 376 -15.29 22.27 25.00
C GLU A 376 -14.39 22.72 23.82
N PRO A 377 -13.18 23.29 23.97
CA PRO A 377 -12.40 23.78 22.83
C PRO A 377 -11.69 22.68 22.01
N ILE A 378 -11.52 21.46 22.55
CA ILE A 378 -10.92 20.35 21.80
C ILE A 378 -11.99 19.65 20.95
N LEU A 379 -13.22 19.57 21.45
CA LEU A 379 -14.33 18.89 20.79
C LEU A 379 -14.79 19.59 19.50
N SER A 380 -14.63 20.91 19.43
CA SER A 380 -14.97 21.70 18.24
C SER A 380 -13.90 21.65 17.13
N LYS A 381 -12.74 21.04 17.38
CA LYS A 381 -11.68 20.93 16.37
C LYS A 381 -12.11 20.03 15.22
N SER A 382 -11.66 20.37 14.02
CA SER A 382 -11.90 19.53 12.84
C SER A 382 -11.14 18.21 12.95
N VAL A 383 -11.77 17.10 12.58
CA VAL A 383 -11.07 15.80 12.46
C VAL A 383 -9.95 15.81 11.41
N MET A 384 -9.95 16.78 10.50
CA MET A 384 -8.87 16.95 9.51
C MET A 384 -7.54 17.34 10.15
N GLU A 385 -7.58 17.99 11.32
CA GLU A 385 -6.37 18.40 12.06
C GLU A 385 -5.67 17.20 12.75
N LEU A 386 -6.34 16.05 12.84
CA LEU A 386 -5.80 14.84 13.46
C LEU A 386 -4.72 14.13 12.61
N ASN A 387 -4.43 14.64 11.40
CA ASN A 387 -3.43 14.08 10.47
C ASN A 387 -3.60 12.56 10.25
N LEU A 388 -4.84 12.12 10.14
CA LEU A 388 -5.21 10.72 9.87
C LEU A 388 -4.86 10.32 8.44
N SER A 389 -4.66 9.02 8.23
CA SER A 389 -4.52 8.42 6.91
C SER A 389 -5.70 8.77 6.00
N VAL A 390 -5.46 8.80 4.68
CA VAL A 390 -6.52 9.06 3.68
C VAL A 390 -7.70 8.12 3.90
N ARG A 391 -7.44 6.83 4.14
CA ARG A 391 -8.46 5.80 4.41
C ARG A 391 -9.32 6.15 5.65
N ALA A 392 -8.69 6.51 6.77
CA ALA A 392 -9.41 6.89 7.99
C ALA A 392 -10.22 8.19 7.78
N ARG A 393 -9.60 9.20 7.16
CA ARG A 393 -10.23 10.50 6.89
C ARG A 393 -11.46 10.38 5.99
N LYS A 394 -11.36 9.59 4.91
CA LYS A 394 -12.47 9.35 3.98
C LYS A 394 -13.62 8.60 4.64
N CYS A 395 -13.34 7.65 5.53
CA CYS A 395 -14.36 7.01 6.35
C CYS A 395 -15.10 8.03 7.23
N LEU A 396 -14.36 8.85 7.98
CA LEU A 396 -14.97 9.88 8.83
C LEU A 396 -15.87 10.83 8.02
N ALA A 397 -15.41 11.26 6.84
CA ALA A 397 -16.21 12.08 5.94
C ALA A 397 -17.49 11.36 5.46
N ARG A 398 -17.43 10.06 5.11
CA ARG A 398 -18.61 9.25 4.73
C ARG A 398 -19.60 9.09 5.87
N LEU A 399 -19.11 8.98 7.10
CA LEU A 399 -19.93 8.92 8.31
C LEU A 399 -20.46 10.30 8.74
N GLY A 400 -20.12 11.37 8.01
CA GLY A 400 -20.51 12.74 8.34
C GLY A 400 -19.85 13.29 9.61
N ILE A 401 -18.72 12.71 10.02
CA ILE A 401 -17.99 13.10 11.21
C ILE A 401 -16.97 14.18 10.81
N ASN A 402 -17.23 15.41 11.23
CA ASN A 402 -16.44 16.58 10.91
C ASN A 402 -15.64 17.10 12.10
N THR A 403 -16.10 16.82 13.33
CA THR A 403 -15.47 17.31 14.57
C THR A 403 -14.99 16.20 15.48
N VAL A 404 -13.99 16.49 16.32
CA VAL A 404 -13.50 15.54 17.34
C VAL A 404 -14.63 15.15 18.30
N GLY A 405 -15.53 16.08 18.62
CA GLY A 405 -16.70 15.82 19.46
C GLY A 405 -17.69 14.82 18.86
N GLU A 406 -17.90 14.84 17.55
CA GLU A 406 -18.71 13.83 16.85
C GLU A 406 -18.00 12.47 16.83
N LEU A 407 -16.67 12.46 16.68
CA LEU A 407 -15.86 11.26 16.61
C LEU A 407 -15.87 10.47 17.93
N ILE A 408 -15.70 11.13 19.08
CA ILE A 408 -15.68 10.45 20.39
C ILE A 408 -17.03 9.84 20.78
N ARG A 409 -18.13 10.23 20.11
CA ARG A 409 -19.46 9.65 20.34
C ARG A 409 -19.67 8.32 19.63
N LYS A 410 -18.75 7.94 18.74
CA LYS A 410 -18.77 6.66 18.01
C LYS A 410 -18.03 5.57 18.76
N THR A 411 -18.52 4.35 18.65
CA THR A 411 -17.82 3.15 19.12
C THR A 411 -16.80 2.67 18.09
N GLY A 412 -15.88 1.79 18.48
CA GLY A 412 -14.98 1.15 17.53
C GLY A 412 -15.71 0.34 16.46
N ASP A 413 -16.83 -0.30 16.84
CA ASP A 413 -17.64 -1.11 15.93
C ASP A 413 -18.40 -0.24 14.92
N ASP A 414 -18.95 0.92 15.34
CA ASP A 414 -19.59 1.90 14.45
C ASP A 414 -18.67 2.32 13.30
N LEU A 415 -17.37 2.44 13.59
CA LEU A 415 -16.38 2.83 12.59
C LEU A 415 -16.02 1.64 11.69
N LEU A 416 -15.94 0.42 12.24
CA LEU A 416 -15.63 -0.81 11.50
C LEU A 416 -16.74 -1.25 10.54
N GLU A 417 -18.00 -0.84 10.77
CA GLU A 417 -19.09 -1.05 9.82
C GLU A 417 -18.91 -0.26 8.51
N CYS A 418 -18.10 0.81 8.52
CA CYS A 418 -17.86 1.59 7.32
C CYS A 418 -17.01 0.83 6.30
N LYS A 419 -17.48 0.77 5.06
CA LYS A 419 -16.75 0.18 3.93
C LYS A 419 -15.33 0.74 3.83
N ASN A 420 -14.36 -0.16 3.62
CA ASN A 420 -12.92 0.12 3.55
C ASN A 420 -12.30 0.68 4.85
N PHE A 421 -12.99 0.62 6.00
CA PHE A 421 -12.44 0.98 7.30
C PHE A 421 -12.02 -0.27 8.09
N GLY A 422 -10.71 -0.52 8.15
CA GLY A 422 -10.16 -1.68 8.85
C GLY A 422 -9.65 -1.35 10.25
N VAL A 423 -9.32 -2.40 11.02
CA VAL A 423 -8.76 -2.33 12.38
C VAL A 423 -7.52 -1.42 12.49
N THR A 424 -6.75 -1.28 11.40
CA THR A 424 -5.59 -0.38 11.40
C THR A 424 -5.99 1.10 11.41
N SER A 425 -7.00 1.47 10.62
CA SER A 425 -7.55 2.83 10.64
C SER A 425 -8.21 3.13 12.00
N LEU A 426 -8.85 2.13 12.60
CA LEU A 426 -9.41 2.25 13.96
C LEU A 426 -8.30 2.50 15.00
N ASN A 427 -7.23 1.72 14.97
CA ASN A 427 -6.12 1.90 15.91
C ASN A 427 -5.41 3.25 15.71
N GLU A 428 -5.29 3.73 14.48
CA GLU A 428 -4.77 5.07 14.18
C GLU A 428 -5.66 6.17 14.79
N VAL A 429 -6.99 6.06 14.62
CA VAL A 429 -7.95 6.98 15.26
C VAL A 429 -7.80 6.96 16.78
N ARG A 430 -7.72 5.78 17.40
CA ARG A 430 -7.52 5.62 18.84
C ARG A 430 -6.22 6.26 19.33
N GLU A 431 -5.13 6.08 18.58
CA GLU A 431 -3.83 6.67 18.90
C GLU A 431 -3.90 8.20 18.88
N ARG A 432 -4.49 8.79 17.82
CA ARG A 432 -4.65 10.25 17.71
C ARG A 432 -5.58 10.86 18.75
N LEU A 433 -6.66 10.16 19.11
CA LEU A 433 -7.51 10.58 20.21
C LEU A 433 -6.76 10.52 21.54
N ARG A 434 -5.95 9.48 21.75
CA ARG A 434 -5.12 9.34 22.97
C ARG A 434 -4.08 10.44 23.11
N ASP A 435 -3.46 10.88 22.01
CA ASP A 435 -2.54 12.04 21.99
C ASP A 435 -3.24 13.32 22.48
N LEU A 436 -4.56 13.41 22.32
CA LEU A 436 -5.41 14.50 22.80
C LEU A 436 -6.05 14.23 24.17
N GLY A 437 -5.72 13.10 24.82
CA GLY A 437 -6.32 12.69 26.09
C GLY A 437 -7.77 12.17 25.98
N LEU A 438 -8.22 11.85 24.77
CA LEU A 438 -9.59 11.43 24.46
C LEU A 438 -9.64 9.94 24.06
N LYS A 439 -10.86 9.38 24.07
CA LYS A 439 -11.15 8.01 23.64
C LYS A 439 -12.46 7.94 22.86
N LEU A 440 -12.64 6.85 22.13
CA LEU A 440 -13.93 6.51 21.52
C LEU A 440 -14.94 6.08 22.59
N ARG A 441 -16.21 6.11 22.26
CA ARG A 441 -17.27 5.64 23.15
C ARG A 441 -17.08 4.14 23.42
N GLY A 442 -17.07 3.74 24.70
CA GLY A 442 -16.90 2.35 25.12
C GLY A 442 -15.45 1.91 25.39
N GLU A 443 -14.48 2.83 25.46
CA GLU A 443 -13.03 2.52 25.66
C GLU A 443 -12.33 3.21 26.85
#